data_AF-A0A3M2T651-F1
#
_entry.id   AF-A0A3M2T651-F1
#
_cell.length_a   1.000
_cell.length_b   1.000
_cell.length_c   1.000
_cell.angle_alpha   90.00
_cell.angle_beta   90.00
_cell.angle_gamma   90.00
#
_symmetry.space_group_name_H-M   'P 1'
#
loop_
_entity.id
_entity.type
_entity.pdbx_description
1 polymer ?
#
loop_
_entity_poly.entity_id
_entity_poly.type
_entity_poly.pdbx_seq_one_letter_code
_entity_poly.pdbx_strand_id
1 'polypeptide(L)'
;MPRKAFPAGIKPLWNPDNGAIDIVFVHGLTGDREATWTARDATEPWPKILLPPLVPTARVLTFGYDAYVADWRGIVSQNLLANHAWNLLASLSSYRDNDGTNERPIIFVCHSLGGLVCEDALLTSRQRPEPHLHNIGRSTLGIIFLGTPHRGAGLAKWAEVVSRSIGVIKQTNSDIVDVLKRDSEVLARIQDGFHTMVKARSVVDLPPIEVTCFYEELPVVGVGLVVPQDSAILPGYTPIRIHSNHMDMPKFANSDDPGFVALCGELRRWIKETKANERRRASPSMAEQPGVANQYGENNRQYNLFSEGTQKNTEGHYF
;
A
#
# COMPACT_ATOMS: atom_id res chain seq x y z
N MET A 1 27.30 -26.70 -10.33
CA MET A 1 26.02 -26.14 -10.79
C MET A 1 26.01 -24.66 -10.45
N PRO A 2 25.86 -23.72 -11.41
CA PRO A 2 25.71 -22.31 -11.07
C PRO A 2 24.44 -22.13 -10.22
N ARG A 3 24.56 -21.42 -9.10
CA ARG A 3 23.45 -21.11 -8.19
C ARG A 3 22.44 -20.26 -8.97
N LYS A 4 21.20 -20.75 -9.14
CA LYS A 4 20.12 -19.98 -9.76
C LYS A 4 19.95 -18.68 -8.96
N ALA A 5 20.12 -17.53 -9.63
CA ALA A 5 20.01 -16.23 -8.98
C ALA A 5 18.59 -16.01 -8.45
N PHE A 6 18.47 -15.41 -7.26
CA PHE A 6 17.16 -15.06 -6.69
C PHE A 6 16.49 -13.99 -7.56
N PRO A 7 15.17 -14.07 -7.83
CA PRO A 7 14.46 -13.09 -8.66
C PRO A 7 14.23 -11.76 -7.92
N ALA A 8 15.30 -10.96 -7.76
CA ALA A 8 15.28 -9.69 -7.04
C ALA A 8 14.84 -8.49 -7.91
N GLY A 9 14.39 -7.41 -7.27
CA GLY A 9 13.96 -6.15 -7.89
C GLY A 9 12.51 -6.14 -8.38
N ILE A 10 12.11 -5.01 -8.96
CA ILE A 10 10.75 -4.79 -9.50
C ILE A 10 10.55 -5.60 -10.78
N LYS A 11 9.43 -6.31 -10.86
CA LYS A 11 8.93 -6.96 -12.08
C LYS A 11 7.49 -6.49 -12.36
N PRO A 12 7.18 -5.98 -13.56
CA PRO A 12 5.80 -5.76 -13.96
C PRO A 12 5.10 -7.10 -14.20
N LEU A 13 3.94 -7.28 -13.58
CA LEU A 13 3.02 -8.40 -13.86
C LEU A 13 1.95 -8.00 -14.87
N TRP A 14 1.49 -6.75 -14.80
CA TRP A 14 0.53 -6.16 -15.73
C TRP A 14 0.80 -4.66 -15.88
N ASN A 15 0.79 -4.15 -17.11
CA ASN A 15 1.02 -2.73 -17.38
C ASN A 15 -0.02 -2.21 -18.40
N PRO A 16 -1.06 -1.48 -17.97
CA PRO A 16 -2.04 -0.91 -18.88
C PRO A 16 -1.53 0.39 -19.50
N ASP A 17 -1.95 0.69 -20.74
CA ASP A 17 -1.55 1.91 -21.45
C ASP A 17 -1.92 3.20 -20.68
N ASN A 18 -3.10 3.20 -20.04
CA ASN A 18 -3.62 4.32 -19.25
C ASN A 18 -3.56 4.01 -17.75
N GLY A 19 -2.38 3.60 -17.26
CA GLY A 19 -2.15 3.34 -15.84
C GLY A 19 -2.38 4.57 -14.96
N ALA A 20 -3.36 4.50 -14.06
CA ALA A 20 -3.74 5.57 -13.14
C ALA A 20 -3.28 5.30 -11.69
N ILE A 21 -2.91 4.06 -11.37
CA ILE A 21 -2.47 3.66 -10.04
C ILE A 21 -1.48 2.49 -10.14
N ASP A 22 -0.52 2.43 -9.24
CA ASP A 22 0.35 1.27 -9.08
C ASP A 22 -0.11 0.41 -7.89
N ILE A 23 -0.19 -0.90 -8.09
CA ILE A 23 -0.37 -1.88 -7.02
C ILE A 23 0.93 -2.68 -6.92
N VAL A 24 1.63 -2.54 -5.80
CA VAL A 24 2.96 -3.11 -5.59
C VAL A 24 2.89 -4.24 -4.57
N PHE A 25 3.20 -5.45 -5.03
CA PHE A 25 3.21 -6.66 -4.23
C PHE A 25 4.59 -6.89 -3.59
N VAL A 26 4.62 -7.12 -2.27
CA VAL A 26 5.86 -7.36 -1.49
C VAL A 26 5.75 -8.68 -0.73
N HIS A 27 6.58 -9.65 -1.12
CA HIS A 27 6.51 -11.01 -0.55
C HIS A 27 7.12 -11.11 0.85
N GLY A 28 6.81 -12.19 1.57
CA GLY A 28 7.37 -12.48 2.89
C GLY A 28 8.69 -13.25 2.88
N LEU A 29 9.19 -13.57 4.08
CA LEU A 29 10.47 -14.26 4.33
C LEU A 29 10.61 -15.56 3.53
N THR A 30 9.53 -16.32 3.39
CA THR A 30 9.60 -17.67 2.84
C THR A 30 9.36 -17.78 1.34
N GLY A 31 9.11 -16.65 0.68
CA GLY A 31 8.63 -16.63 -0.70
C GLY A 31 9.59 -15.98 -1.68
N ASP A 32 9.04 -15.71 -2.86
CA ASP A 32 9.65 -14.87 -3.88
C ASP A 32 8.56 -14.03 -4.56
N ARG A 33 8.98 -13.11 -5.42
CA ARG A 33 8.10 -12.12 -6.05
C ARG A 33 6.98 -12.70 -6.91
N GLU A 34 6.98 -13.99 -7.24
CA GLU A 34 5.92 -14.64 -8.01
C GLU A 34 5.28 -15.80 -7.24
N ALA A 35 6.10 -16.67 -6.64
CA ALA A 35 5.61 -17.86 -5.97
C ALA A 35 4.70 -17.53 -4.78
N THR A 36 4.93 -16.43 -4.05
CA THR A 36 4.05 -16.01 -2.94
C THR A 36 2.62 -15.79 -3.40
N TRP A 37 2.43 -15.31 -4.63
CA TRP A 37 1.12 -14.94 -5.19
C TRP A 37 0.56 -16.00 -6.14
N THR A 38 1.16 -17.18 -6.18
CA THR A 38 0.75 -18.26 -7.08
C THR A 38 0.08 -19.36 -6.27
N ALA A 39 -1.18 -19.66 -6.63
CA ALA A 39 -1.95 -20.75 -6.04
C ALA A 39 -1.32 -22.11 -6.30
N ARG A 40 -1.68 -23.11 -5.49
CA ARG A 40 -1.26 -24.49 -5.74
C ARG A 40 -1.75 -24.91 -7.14
N ASP A 41 -0.87 -25.55 -7.90
CA ASP A 41 -1.10 -26.03 -9.27
C ASP A 41 -1.36 -24.92 -10.33
N ALA A 42 -1.27 -23.64 -9.95
CA ALA A 42 -1.31 -22.53 -10.90
C ALA A 42 0.07 -22.28 -11.52
N THR A 43 0.09 -21.89 -12.79
CA THR A 43 1.34 -21.57 -13.52
C THR A 43 1.69 -20.09 -13.48
N GLU A 44 0.74 -19.24 -13.10
CA GLU A 44 0.86 -17.78 -13.14
C GLU A 44 0.32 -17.17 -11.83
N PRO A 45 0.91 -16.07 -11.34
CA PRO A 45 0.48 -15.43 -10.10
C PRO A 45 -0.89 -14.77 -10.28
N TRP A 46 -1.78 -14.91 -9.29
CA TRP A 46 -3.15 -14.38 -9.37
C TRP A 46 -3.23 -12.85 -9.60
N PRO A 47 -2.29 -12.00 -9.12
CA PRO A 47 -2.31 -10.57 -9.43
C PRO A 47 -2.17 -10.27 -10.93
N LYS A 48 -1.55 -11.18 -11.70
CA LYS A 48 -1.44 -11.05 -13.16
C LYS A 48 -2.72 -11.44 -13.88
N ILE A 49 -3.44 -12.44 -13.39
CA ILE A 49 -4.57 -13.06 -14.11
C ILE A 49 -5.94 -12.57 -13.61
N LEU A 50 -6.10 -12.27 -12.32
CA LEU A 50 -7.40 -11.95 -11.71
C LEU A 50 -7.61 -10.44 -11.47
N LEU A 51 -6.55 -9.65 -11.27
CA LEU A 51 -6.69 -8.20 -11.03
C LEU A 51 -7.00 -7.36 -12.28
N PRO A 52 -6.39 -7.60 -13.46
CA PRO A 52 -6.60 -6.71 -14.60
C PRO A 52 -8.08 -6.53 -15.01
N PRO A 53 -8.94 -7.57 -15.00
CA PRO A 53 -10.37 -7.39 -15.28
C PRO A 53 -11.10 -6.55 -14.22
N LEU A 54 -10.66 -6.58 -12.96
CA LEU A 54 -11.30 -5.86 -11.85
C LEU A 54 -10.86 -4.41 -11.74
N VAL A 55 -9.59 -4.15 -12.05
CA VAL A 55 -8.97 -2.83 -11.94
C VAL A 55 -8.13 -2.56 -13.21
N PRO A 56 -8.77 -2.33 -14.36
CA PRO A 56 -8.08 -2.28 -15.66
C PRO A 56 -7.10 -1.11 -15.79
N THR A 57 -7.24 -0.07 -14.96
CA THR A 57 -6.34 1.09 -14.92
C THR A 57 -5.18 0.94 -13.93
N ALA A 58 -5.04 -0.21 -13.26
CA ALA A 58 -3.94 -0.44 -12.32
C ALA A 58 -2.75 -1.10 -13.03
N ARG A 59 -1.55 -0.54 -12.84
CA ARG A 59 -0.30 -1.24 -13.12
C ARG A 59 0.01 -2.14 -11.94
N VAL A 60 0.28 -3.42 -12.20
CA VAL A 60 0.60 -4.41 -11.17
C VAL A 60 2.09 -4.70 -11.21
N LEU A 61 2.77 -4.37 -10.12
CA LEU A 61 4.20 -4.60 -9.91
C LEU A 61 4.39 -5.60 -8.77
N THR A 62 5.46 -6.39 -8.83
CA THR A 62 5.90 -7.22 -7.72
C THR A 62 7.38 -6.98 -7.43
N PHE A 63 7.74 -6.91 -6.15
CA PHE A 63 9.11 -6.69 -5.69
C PHE A 63 9.69 -7.96 -5.09
N GLY A 64 10.89 -8.34 -5.54
CA GLY A 64 11.64 -9.45 -4.99
C GLY A 64 12.86 -9.01 -4.19
N TYR A 65 13.11 -9.66 -3.06
CA TYR A 65 14.34 -9.54 -2.30
C TYR A 65 14.74 -10.91 -1.73
N ASP A 66 16.04 -11.22 -1.73
CA ASP A 66 16.50 -12.49 -1.17
C ASP A 66 16.44 -12.44 0.35
N ALA A 67 15.36 -12.97 0.91
CA ALA A 67 15.14 -13.03 2.34
C ALA A 67 15.91 -14.19 3.01
N TYR A 68 16.61 -15.02 2.24
CA TYR A 68 17.24 -16.27 2.67
C TYR A 68 18.78 -16.27 2.62
N VAL A 69 19.41 -15.32 1.92
CA VAL A 69 20.85 -15.35 1.66
C VAL A 69 21.46 -13.97 1.89
N ALA A 70 22.27 -13.87 2.94
CA ALA A 70 23.25 -12.80 3.09
C ALA A 70 24.65 -13.41 2.88
N ASP A 71 24.98 -13.84 1.67
CA ASP A 71 26.37 -14.11 1.31
C ASP A 71 26.99 -12.80 0.81
N TRP A 72 27.24 -11.91 1.76
CA TRP A 72 28.17 -10.81 1.57
C TRP A 72 29.07 -10.77 2.79
N ARG A 73 30.37 -10.86 2.55
CA ARG A 73 31.41 -10.81 3.57
C ARG A 73 31.35 -9.45 4.26
N GLY A 74 30.65 -9.33 5.39
CA GLY A 74 30.59 -8.09 6.17
C GLY A 74 29.52 -8.10 7.26
N ILE A 75 29.96 -7.82 8.49
CA ILE A 75 29.20 -7.75 9.75
C ILE A 75 27.93 -6.90 9.61
N VAL A 76 26.76 -7.51 9.45
CA VAL A 76 25.49 -6.78 9.39
C VAL A 76 24.30 -7.70 9.75
N SER A 77 23.94 -7.78 11.03
CA SER A 77 22.75 -8.51 11.50
C SER A 77 21.48 -7.64 11.56
N GLN A 78 21.62 -6.35 11.90
CA GLN A 78 20.48 -5.41 11.97
C GLN A 78 20.14 -4.74 10.63
N ASN A 79 21.08 -4.64 9.67
CA ASN A 79 20.75 -3.95 8.41
C ASN A 79 20.04 -4.84 7.39
N LEU A 80 19.72 -6.12 7.63
CA LEU A 80 19.10 -6.93 6.57
C LEU A 80 17.68 -6.46 6.23
N LEU A 81 16.80 -6.23 7.23
CA LEU A 81 15.48 -5.65 7.00
C LEU A 81 15.58 -4.24 6.39
N ALA A 82 16.44 -3.39 6.94
CA ALA A 82 16.68 -2.04 6.44
C ALA A 82 17.25 -2.03 5.01
N ASN A 83 18.09 -3.01 4.65
CA ASN A 83 18.61 -3.18 3.30
C ASN A 83 17.51 -3.62 2.34
N HIS A 84 16.62 -4.53 2.75
CA HIS A 84 15.45 -4.90 1.93
C HIS A 84 14.51 -3.71 1.74
N ALA A 85 14.27 -2.93 2.79
CA ALA A 85 13.48 -1.71 2.73
C ALA A 85 14.10 -0.66 1.81
N TRP A 86 15.41 -0.44 1.91
CA TRP A 86 16.17 0.43 1.01
C TRP A 86 16.09 -0.06 -0.44
N ASN A 87 16.25 -1.36 -0.67
CA ASN A 87 16.16 -1.94 -2.01
C ASN A 87 14.77 -1.80 -2.60
N LEU A 88 13.70 -1.97 -1.81
CA LEU A 88 12.32 -1.70 -2.24
C LEU A 88 12.17 -0.23 -2.65
N LEU A 89 12.58 0.69 -1.76
CA LEU A 89 12.47 2.13 -1.99
C LEU A 89 13.24 2.57 -3.25
N ALA A 90 14.52 2.22 -3.34
CA ALA A 90 15.38 2.59 -4.45
C ALA A 90 14.92 1.97 -5.79
N SER A 91 14.55 0.68 -5.77
CA SER A 91 14.11 -0.01 -7.00
C SER A 91 12.77 0.54 -7.51
N LEU A 92 11.80 0.76 -6.63
CA LEU A 92 10.49 1.30 -7.02
C LEU A 92 10.61 2.75 -7.50
N SER A 93 11.43 3.54 -6.80
CA SER A 93 11.71 4.93 -7.19
C SER A 93 12.36 5.01 -8.57
N SER A 94 13.43 4.25 -8.80
CA SER A 94 14.09 4.20 -10.12
C SER A 94 13.17 3.67 -11.22
N TYR A 95 12.34 2.65 -10.92
CA TYR A 95 11.39 2.11 -11.90
C TYR A 95 10.38 3.18 -12.36
N ARG A 96 9.85 3.98 -11.43
CA ARG A 96 8.88 5.04 -11.73
C ARG A 96 9.52 6.26 -12.40
N ASP A 97 10.76 6.56 -12.05
CA ASP A 97 11.51 7.67 -12.66
C ASP A 97 11.77 7.41 -14.14
N ASN A 98 12.09 6.14 -14.48
CA ASN A 98 12.34 5.72 -15.86
C ASN A 98 11.15 5.91 -16.82
N ASP A 99 9.91 5.95 -16.32
CA ASP A 99 8.71 6.13 -17.15
C ASP A 99 7.84 7.33 -16.73
N GLY A 100 8.40 8.22 -15.92
CA GLY A 100 7.75 9.47 -15.52
C GLY A 100 6.50 9.30 -14.65
N THR A 101 6.35 8.16 -13.97
CA THR A 101 5.15 7.86 -13.16
C THR A 101 5.31 8.23 -11.68
N ASN A 102 6.23 9.14 -11.36
CA ASN A 102 6.68 9.48 -10.00
C ASN A 102 5.56 9.91 -9.04
N GLU A 103 4.47 10.48 -9.55
CA GLU A 103 3.35 10.99 -8.74
C GLU A 103 2.12 10.08 -8.75
N ARG A 104 2.14 9.00 -9.53
CA ARG A 104 1.01 8.06 -9.63
C ARG A 104 0.71 7.44 -8.26
N PRO A 105 -0.54 7.41 -7.78
CA PRO A 105 -0.86 6.79 -6.49
C PRO A 105 -0.35 5.35 -6.39
N ILE A 106 0.03 4.93 -5.18
CA ILE A 106 0.56 3.58 -4.88
C ILE A 106 -0.31 2.91 -3.83
N ILE A 107 -0.72 1.67 -4.09
CA ILE A 107 -1.21 0.75 -3.06
C ILE A 107 -0.21 -0.38 -2.90
N PHE A 108 0.20 -0.66 -1.68
CA PHE A 108 1.03 -1.83 -1.37
C PHE A 108 0.16 -3.01 -0.95
N VAL A 109 0.51 -4.22 -1.41
CA VAL A 109 -0.05 -5.47 -0.93
C VAL A 109 1.10 -6.32 -0.41
N CYS A 110 1.17 -6.48 0.91
CA CYS A 110 2.33 -6.99 1.60
C CYS A 110 1.98 -8.28 2.32
N HIS A 111 2.79 -9.32 2.16
CA HIS A 111 2.65 -10.56 2.93
C HIS A 111 3.73 -10.65 4.01
N SER A 112 3.32 -10.94 5.23
CA SER A 112 4.22 -11.30 6.32
C SER A 112 5.34 -10.27 6.52
N LEU A 113 6.62 -10.69 6.53
CA LEU A 113 7.81 -9.82 6.62
C LEU A 113 7.81 -8.70 5.58
N GLY A 114 7.22 -8.91 4.40
CA GLY A 114 7.12 -7.89 3.36
C GLY A 114 6.37 -6.64 3.82
N GLY A 115 5.47 -6.78 4.81
CA GLY A 115 4.81 -5.64 5.44
C GLY A 115 5.78 -4.78 6.23
N LEU A 116 6.67 -5.39 7.02
CA LEU A 116 7.70 -4.67 7.77
C LEU A 116 8.72 -4.01 6.83
N VAL A 117 9.08 -4.69 5.73
CA VAL A 117 9.93 -4.12 4.66
C VAL A 117 9.26 -2.86 4.08
N CYS A 118 7.96 -2.92 3.81
CA CYS A 118 7.19 -1.79 3.30
C CYS A 118 7.12 -0.64 4.32
N GLU A 119 6.80 -0.92 5.59
CA GLU A 119 6.75 0.09 6.65
C GLU A 119 8.09 0.83 6.78
N ASP A 120 9.20 0.11 6.88
CA ASP A 120 10.54 0.69 7.03
C ASP A 120 10.99 1.46 5.76
N ALA A 121 10.56 1.01 4.57
CA ALA A 121 10.80 1.71 3.31
C ALA A 121 10.05 3.05 3.25
N LEU A 122 8.80 3.09 3.71
CA LEU A 122 8.00 4.32 3.76
C LEU A 122 8.52 5.30 4.82
N LEU A 123 8.97 4.78 5.98
CA LEU A 123 9.64 5.59 6.99
C LEU A 123 10.92 6.23 6.47
N THR A 124 11.73 5.41 5.80
CA THR A 124 12.95 5.88 5.16
C THR A 124 12.62 6.93 4.09
N SER A 125 11.63 6.67 3.22
CA SER A 125 11.18 7.60 2.17
C SER A 125 10.83 8.98 2.73
N ARG A 126 10.07 9.05 3.83
CA ARG A 126 9.69 10.33 4.45
C ARG A 126 10.90 11.17 4.89
N GLN A 127 11.98 10.53 5.29
CA GLN A 127 13.20 11.18 5.78
C GLN A 127 14.13 11.62 4.64
N ARG A 128 13.85 11.22 3.39
CA ARG A 128 14.72 11.53 2.25
C ARG A 128 14.48 12.93 1.72
N PRO A 129 15.55 13.73 1.50
CA PRO A 129 15.45 14.98 0.76
C PRO A 129 15.31 14.77 -0.75
N GLU A 130 15.73 13.62 -1.27
CA GLU A 130 15.68 13.34 -2.71
C GLU A 130 14.23 13.17 -3.19
N PRO A 131 13.73 13.99 -4.14
CA PRO A 131 12.32 13.97 -4.52
C PRO A 131 11.81 12.61 -5.01
N HIS A 132 12.61 11.90 -5.81
CA HIS A 132 12.26 10.58 -6.35
C HIS A 132 12.05 9.54 -5.22
N LEU A 133 12.85 9.58 -4.15
CA LEU A 133 12.70 8.69 -2.99
C LEU A 133 11.56 9.16 -2.09
N HIS A 134 11.47 10.46 -1.82
CA HIS A 134 10.42 11.05 -0.98
C HIS A 134 9.01 10.82 -1.56
N ASN A 135 8.90 10.85 -2.88
CA ASN A 135 7.63 10.69 -3.58
C ASN A 135 7.00 9.31 -3.41
N ILE A 136 7.76 8.27 -3.05
CA ILE A 136 7.18 6.94 -2.76
C ILE A 136 6.24 7.02 -1.54
N GLY A 137 6.72 7.56 -0.42
CA GLY A 137 5.91 7.78 0.77
C GLY A 137 4.76 8.75 0.52
N ARG A 138 5.01 9.85 -0.19
CA ARG A 138 3.98 10.85 -0.53
C ARG A 138 2.85 10.26 -1.39
N SER A 139 3.20 9.48 -2.41
CA SER A 139 2.24 8.88 -3.36
C SER A 139 1.54 7.63 -2.81
N THR A 140 1.94 7.13 -1.63
CA THR A 140 1.28 5.98 -1.01
C THR A 140 -0.13 6.36 -0.56
N LEU A 141 -1.11 5.71 -1.19
CA LEU A 141 -2.54 5.84 -0.92
C LEU A 141 -2.99 4.84 0.14
N GLY A 142 -2.51 3.59 0.07
CA GLY A 142 -2.95 2.55 1.00
C GLY A 142 -2.04 1.34 1.06
N ILE A 143 -2.25 0.53 2.10
CA ILE A 143 -1.47 -0.68 2.37
C ILE A 143 -2.42 -1.80 2.82
N ILE A 144 -2.34 -2.94 2.16
CA ILE A 144 -2.96 -4.19 2.58
C ILE A 144 -1.88 -5.06 3.20
N PHE A 145 -2.04 -5.41 4.47
CA PHE A 145 -1.18 -6.36 5.17
C PHE A 145 -1.83 -7.73 5.18
N LEU A 146 -1.10 -8.77 4.80
CA LEU A 146 -1.52 -10.17 4.87
C LEU A 146 -0.63 -10.88 5.89
N GLY A 147 -1.10 -11.00 7.13
CA GLY A 147 -0.38 -11.68 8.21
C GLY A 147 0.94 -10.99 8.60
N THR A 148 1.05 -9.67 8.47
CA THR A 148 2.27 -8.95 8.87
C THR A 148 2.42 -8.96 10.40
N PRO A 149 3.54 -9.46 10.95
CA PRO A 149 3.71 -9.58 12.40
C PRO A 149 4.11 -8.24 13.04
N HIS A 150 3.19 -7.27 13.06
CA HIS A 150 3.42 -5.92 13.60
C HIS A 150 3.90 -5.95 15.05
N ARG A 151 3.48 -6.94 15.85
CA ARG A 151 3.95 -7.11 17.25
C ARG A 151 4.85 -8.33 17.45
N GLY A 152 5.34 -8.91 16.35
CA GLY A 152 6.22 -10.06 16.34
C GLY A 152 5.44 -11.36 16.53
N ALA A 153 6.14 -12.48 16.41
CA ALA A 153 5.53 -13.79 16.66
C ALA A 153 6.50 -14.70 17.44
N GLY A 154 6.05 -15.92 17.71
CA GLY A 154 6.89 -16.91 18.39
C GLY A 154 8.08 -17.30 17.52
N LEU A 155 9.30 -17.07 18.00
CA LEU A 155 10.54 -17.37 17.26
C LEU A 155 10.59 -18.82 16.78
N ALA A 156 10.18 -19.76 17.65
CA ALA A 156 10.13 -21.18 17.33
C ALA A 156 9.19 -21.48 16.13
N LYS A 157 8.06 -20.77 16.04
CA LYS A 157 7.11 -20.94 14.93
C LYS A 157 7.71 -20.44 13.62
N TRP A 158 8.40 -19.29 13.64
CA TRP A 158 9.11 -18.78 12.47
C TRP A 158 10.22 -19.73 12.03
N ALA A 159 11.04 -20.21 12.96
CA ALA A 159 12.10 -21.18 12.67
C ALA A 159 11.53 -22.46 12.02
N GLU A 160 10.38 -22.94 12.49
CA GLU A 160 9.72 -24.12 11.92
C GLU A 160 9.15 -23.86 10.51
N VAL A 161 8.48 -22.72 10.31
CA VAL A 161 7.95 -22.29 8.99
C VAL A 161 9.07 -22.19 7.96
N VAL A 162 10.18 -21.55 8.33
CA VAL A 162 11.35 -21.41 7.47
C VAL A 162 11.95 -22.79 7.16
N SER A 163 12.12 -23.63 8.18
CA SER A 163 12.67 -24.99 8.03
C SER A 163 11.84 -25.87 7.08
N ARG A 164 10.50 -25.78 7.15
CA ARG A 164 9.58 -26.52 6.27
C ARG A 164 9.57 -26.02 4.83
N SER A 165 9.83 -24.74 4.62
CA SER A 165 9.74 -24.10 3.29
C SER A 165 10.99 -24.31 2.43
N ILE A 166 12.15 -24.49 3.05
CA ILE A 166 13.45 -24.50 2.34
C ILE A 166 13.84 -25.91 1.85
N GLY A 167 13.27 -26.97 2.41
CA GLY A 167 13.86 -28.31 2.28
C GLY A 167 15.21 -28.37 3.01
N VAL A 168 15.63 -29.54 3.44
CA VAL A 168 16.80 -29.71 4.32
C VAL A 168 18.07 -29.09 3.66
N ILE A 169 18.70 -28.13 4.35
CA ILE A 169 19.96 -27.40 4.06
C ILE A 169 19.84 -26.19 3.11
N LYS A 170 19.34 -25.06 3.62
CA LYS A 170 20.02 -23.77 3.45
C LYS A 170 20.27 -23.17 4.83
N GLN A 171 21.44 -22.55 5.02
CA GLN A 171 21.75 -21.79 6.23
C GLN A 171 20.74 -20.65 6.34
N THR A 172 19.75 -20.82 7.20
CA THR A 172 18.81 -19.79 7.57
C THR A 172 19.57 -18.68 8.28
N ASN A 173 19.36 -17.44 7.85
CA ASN A 173 19.88 -16.30 8.59
C ASN A 173 19.04 -16.13 9.87
N SER A 174 19.64 -16.36 11.04
CA SER A 174 18.98 -16.18 12.34
C SER A 174 18.48 -14.75 12.54
N ASP A 175 19.19 -13.78 11.96
CA ASP A 175 19.02 -12.37 12.31
C ASP A 175 17.68 -11.81 11.81
N ILE A 176 17.21 -12.24 10.63
CA ILE A 176 15.91 -11.81 10.09
C ILE A 176 14.75 -12.44 10.85
N VAL A 177 14.94 -13.65 11.38
CA VAL A 177 13.96 -14.35 12.21
C VAL A 177 13.94 -13.74 13.61
N ASP A 178 15.08 -13.27 14.11
CA ASP A 178 15.18 -12.54 15.39
C ASP A 178 14.47 -11.18 15.35
N VAL A 179 14.49 -10.48 14.21
CA VAL A 179 13.67 -9.25 14.04
C VAL A 179 12.18 -9.53 14.21
N LEU A 180 11.72 -10.71 13.79
CA LEU A 180 10.32 -11.13 13.90
C LEU A 180 9.94 -11.63 15.30
N LYS A 181 10.90 -11.70 16.23
CA LYS A 181 10.64 -12.05 17.62
C LYS A 181 9.76 -10.97 18.29
N ARG A 182 8.83 -11.43 19.12
CA ARG A 182 8.08 -10.54 20.02
C ARG A 182 9.06 -9.68 20.83
N ASP A 183 8.73 -8.40 20.99
CA ASP A 183 9.51 -7.42 21.75
C ASP A 183 10.90 -7.08 21.15
N SER A 184 11.11 -7.36 19.86
CA SER A 184 12.28 -6.86 19.12
C SER A 184 12.31 -5.33 19.09
N GLU A 185 13.46 -4.73 19.42
CA GLU A 185 13.67 -3.27 19.38
C GLU A 185 13.49 -2.72 17.95
N VAL A 186 13.94 -3.46 16.94
CA VAL A 186 13.78 -3.08 15.53
C VAL A 186 12.30 -2.99 15.16
N LEU A 187 11.52 -3.98 15.59
CA LEU A 187 10.09 -4.01 15.32
C LEU A 187 9.37 -2.88 16.06
N ALA A 188 9.67 -2.67 17.34
CA ALA A 188 9.10 -1.58 18.13
C ALA A 188 9.36 -0.21 17.48
N ARG A 189 10.59 0.03 16.99
CA ARG A 189 10.97 1.25 16.28
C ARG A 189 10.17 1.44 14.98
N ILE A 190 10.02 0.38 14.18
CA ILE A 190 9.26 0.44 12.92
C ILE A 190 7.79 0.74 13.21
N GLN A 191 7.19 0.08 14.20
CA GLN A 191 5.79 0.30 14.56
C GLN A 191 5.53 1.73 15.06
N ASP A 192 6.34 2.22 16.00
CA ASP A 192 6.19 3.58 16.52
C ASP A 192 6.41 4.64 15.43
N GLY A 193 7.43 4.43 14.60
CA GLY A 193 7.73 5.28 13.45
C GLY A 193 6.57 5.31 12.46
N PHE A 194 6.04 4.14 12.07
CA PHE A 194 4.96 4.01 11.09
C PHE A 194 3.68 4.67 11.58
N HIS A 195 3.29 4.42 12.83
CA HIS A 195 2.13 5.05 13.46
C HIS A 195 2.26 6.58 13.49
N THR A 196 3.43 7.07 13.89
CA THR A 196 3.73 8.51 13.90
C THR A 196 3.68 9.10 12.50
N MET A 197 4.22 8.40 11.49
CA MET A 197 4.17 8.83 10.10
C MET A 197 2.74 8.96 9.60
N VAL A 198 1.88 7.95 9.81
CA VAL A 198 0.50 7.98 9.32
C VAL A 198 -0.27 9.12 9.97
N LYS A 199 -0.11 9.32 11.29
CA LYS A 199 -0.72 10.45 12.01
C LYS A 199 -0.21 11.82 11.52
N ALA A 200 1.07 11.94 11.19
CA ALA A 200 1.65 13.21 10.76
C ALA A 200 1.11 13.69 9.41
N ARG A 201 0.51 12.82 8.57
CA ARG A 201 -0.02 13.22 7.25
C ARG A 201 -1.13 14.26 7.35
N SER A 202 -1.99 14.18 8.37
CA SER A 202 -3.06 15.17 8.57
C SER A 202 -2.52 16.56 8.96
N VAL A 203 -1.31 16.63 9.52
CA VAL A 203 -0.66 17.91 9.88
C VAL A 203 -0.13 18.65 8.65
N VAL A 204 0.14 17.92 7.56
CA VAL A 204 0.71 18.46 6.31
C VAL A 204 -0.28 18.40 5.14
N ASP A 205 -1.59 18.37 5.45
CA ASP A 205 -2.70 18.31 4.47
C ASP A 205 -2.59 17.20 3.42
N LEU A 206 -1.89 16.11 3.76
CA LEU A 206 -1.85 14.91 2.93
C LEU A 206 -3.02 13.99 3.28
N PRO A 207 -3.64 13.32 2.28
CA PRO A 207 -4.63 12.29 2.55
C PRO A 207 -4.06 11.21 3.48
N PRO A 208 -4.89 10.61 4.36
CA PRO A 208 -4.47 9.48 5.18
C PRO A 208 -4.01 8.31 4.29
N ILE A 209 -3.13 7.46 4.82
CA ILE A 209 -2.84 6.16 4.21
C ILE A 209 -3.93 5.21 4.68
N GLU A 210 -4.70 4.67 3.74
CA GLU A 210 -5.68 3.63 4.02
C GLU A 210 -4.96 2.33 4.39
N VAL A 211 -5.37 1.66 5.47
CA VAL A 211 -4.76 0.40 5.88
C VAL A 211 -5.83 -0.64 6.17
N THR A 212 -5.61 -1.86 5.69
CA THR A 212 -6.39 -3.04 6.08
C THR A 212 -5.45 -4.18 6.44
N CYS A 213 -5.72 -4.80 7.60
CA CYS A 213 -4.93 -5.90 8.13
C CYS A 213 -5.70 -7.21 7.99
N PHE A 214 -5.23 -8.09 7.13
CA PHE A 214 -5.73 -9.45 7.03
C PHE A 214 -4.94 -10.39 7.93
N TYR A 215 -5.64 -11.33 8.58
CA TYR A 215 -5.02 -12.32 9.46
C TYR A 215 -5.50 -13.74 9.14
N GLU A 216 -4.64 -14.73 9.42
CA GLU A 216 -4.93 -16.14 9.22
C GLU A 216 -5.95 -16.68 10.23
N GLU A 217 -6.85 -17.55 9.76
CA GLU A 217 -7.78 -18.28 10.60
C GLU A 217 -7.29 -19.70 10.90
N LEU A 218 -6.64 -20.35 9.93
CA LEU A 218 -6.27 -21.75 10.03
C LEU A 218 -4.81 -21.90 10.46
N PRO A 219 -4.50 -22.81 11.39
CA PRO A 219 -3.12 -23.08 11.75
C PRO A 219 -2.37 -23.80 10.63
N VAL A 220 -1.06 -23.59 10.55
CA VAL A 220 -0.18 -24.49 9.81
C VAL A 220 -0.04 -25.79 10.61
N VAL A 221 -0.33 -26.94 9.99
CA VAL A 221 -0.35 -28.26 10.66
C VAL A 221 0.97 -28.54 11.37
N GLY A 222 0.97 -28.68 12.70
CA GLY A 222 2.15 -28.93 13.52
C GLY A 222 2.96 -27.69 13.95
N VAL A 223 2.68 -26.51 13.39
CA VAL A 223 3.25 -25.21 13.84
C VAL A 223 2.24 -24.42 14.69
N GLY A 224 0.96 -24.47 14.30
CA GLY A 224 -0.09 -23.59 14.80
C GLY A 224 -0.24 -22.32 13.96
N LEU A 225 -0.90 -21.30 14.51
CA LEU A 225 -0.94 -19.95 13.92
C LEU A 225 0.46 -19.34 13.98
N VAL A 226 1.02 -19.00 12.82
CA VAL A 226 2.34 -18.39 12.65
C VAL A 226 2.33 -16.97 13.18
N VAL A 227 1.33 -16.17 12.81
CA VAL A 227 1.11 -14.79 13.25
C VAL A 227 -0.28 -14.67 13.87
N PRO A 228 -0.38 -14.68 15.21
CA PRO A 228 -1.63 -14.45 15.92
C PRO A 228 -2.29 -13.13 15.54
N GLN A 229 -3.63 -13.08 15.61
CA GLN A 229 -4.41 -11.89 15.22
C GLN A 229 -3.93 -10.61 15.91
N ASP A 230 -3.62 -10.63 17.20
CA ASP A 230 -3.18 -9.46 17.96
C ASP A 230 -1.84 -8.89 17.49
N SER A 231 -1.05 -9.69 16.76
CA SER A 231 0.16 -9.27 16.08
C SER A 231 -0.07 -8.90 14.62
N ALA A 232 -1.06 -9.53 13.97
CA ALA A 232 -1.38 -9.31 12.56
C ALA A 232 -2.16 -8.01 12.28
N ILE A 233 -2.64 -7.30 13.31
CA ILE A 233 -3.49 -6.12 13.17
C ILE A 233 -2.88 -4.87 13.82
N LEU A 234 -3.23 -3.72 13.23
CA LEU A 234 -2.92 -2.40 13.79
C LEU A 234 -4.18 -1.80 14.43
N PRO A 235 -4.11 -1.27 15.66
CA PRO A 235 -5.24 -0.61 16.30
C PRO A 235 -5.76 0.58 15.47
N GLY A 236 -7.08 0.65 15.28
CA GLY A 236 -7.74 1.73 14.54
C GLY A 236 -7.93 1.45 13.04
N TYR A 237 -7.44 0.32 12.54
CA TYR A 237 -7.63 -0.11 11.15
C TYR A 237 -8.49 -1.36 11.03
N THR A 238 -9.09 -1.57 9.86
CA THR A 238 -10.02 -2.68 9.60
C THR A 238 -9.29 -4.03 9.67
N PRO A 239 -9.65 -4.93 10.59
CA PRO A 239 -9.16 -6.30 10.59
C PRO A 239 -10.08 -7.19 9.74
N ILE A 240 -9.52 -7.99 8.83
CA ILE A 240 -10.28 -8.96 8.02
C ILE A 240 -9.68 -10.35 8.18
N ARG A 241 -10.50 -11.34 8.49
CA ARG A 241 -10.04 -12.73 8.61
C ARG A 241 -10.02 -13.41 7.24
N ILE A 242 -8.96 -14.14 6.91
CA ILE A 242 -8.92 -15.05 5.75
C ILE A 242 -8.96 -16.48 6.25
N HIS A 243 -9.87 -17.29 5.68
CA HIS A 243 -10.00 -18.72 5.97
C HIS A 243 -8.89 -19.54 5.32
N SER A 244 -7.65 -19.26 5.69
CA SER A 244 -6.44 -19.92 5.20
C SER A 244 -5.35 -19.83 6.26
N ASN A 245 -4.29 -20.63 6.09
CA ASN A 245 -3.11 -20.55 6.95
C ASN A 245 -2.15 -19.46 6.45
N HIS A 246 -1.17 -19.10 7.27
CA HIS A 246 -0.19 -18.04 6.97
C HIS A 246 0.51 -18.16 5.61
N MET A 247 0.77 -19.38 5.15
CA MET A 247 1.50 -19.65 3.91
C MET A 247 0.59 -19.60 2.68
N ASP A 248 -0.67 -19.97 2.87
CA ASP A 248 -1.66 -20.09 1.80
C ASP A 248 -2.60 -18.87 1.69
N MET A 249 -2.64 -18.00 2.70
CA MET A 249 -3.48 -16.79 2.68
C MET A 249 -3.20 -15.80 1.52
N PRO A 250 -1.97 -15.69 0.94
CA PRO A 250 -1.76 -14.82 -0.22
C PRO A 250 -2.00 -15.53 -1.57
N LYS A 251 -2.48 -16.78 -1.58
CA LYS A 251 -2.49 -17.68 -2.75
C LYS A 251 -3.89 -17.96 -3.29
N PHE A 252 -4.59 -16.93 -3.77
CA PHE A 252 -5.95 -17.09 -4.28
C PHE A 252 -5.99 -17.88 -5.59
N ALA A 253 -6.84 -18.90 -5.64
CA ALA A 253 -6.96 -19.77 -6.82
C ALA A 253 -7.92 -19.23 -7.89
N ASN A 254 -8.94 -18.47 -7.50
CA ASN A 254 -9.97 -17.96 -8.40
C ASN A 254 -10.63 -16.69 -7.84
N SER A 255 -11.50 -16.07 -8.65
CA SER A 255 -12.18 -14.82 -8.33
C SER A 255 -13.27 -14.92 -7.27
N ASP A 256 -13.70 -16.13 -6.93
CA ASP A 256 -14.78 -16.40 -5.97
C ASP A 256 -14.23 -16.72 -4.57
N ASP A 257 -12.91 -16.82 -4.41
CA ASP A 257 -12.25 -16.98 -3.12
C ASP A 257 -12.63 -15.82 -2.18
N PRO A 258 -13.21 -16.09 -0.99
CA PRO A 258 -13.65 -15.03 -0.08
C PRO A 258 -12.55 -14.05 0.32
N GLY A 259 -11.30 -14.52 0.47
CA GLY A 259 -10.16 -13.68 0.78
C GLY A 259 -9.80 -12.75 -0.39
N PHE A 260 -9.85 -13.27 -1.62
CA PHE A 260 -9.67 -12.47 -2.82
C PHE A 260 -10.75 -11.39 -2.97
N VAL A 261 -12.03 -11.78 -2.77
CA VAL A 261 -13.17 -10.86 -2.85
C VAL A 261 -13.04 -9.73 -1.84
N ALA A 262 -12.68 -10.06 -0.59
CA ALA A 262 -12.46 -9.06 0.45
C ALA A 262 -11.30 -8.11 0.12
N LEU A 263 -10.15 -8.64 -0.32
CA LEU A 263 -9.00 -7.84 -0.73
C LEU A 263 -9.34 -6.89 -1.87
N CYS A 264 -10.00 -7.40 -2.92
CA CYS A 264 -10.41 -6.58 -4.06
C CYS A 264 -11.49 -5.56 -3.69
N GLY A 265 -12.31 -5.84 -2.69
CA GLY A 265 -13.26 -4.90 -2.10
C GLY A 265 -12.58 -3.64 -1.57
N GLU A 266 -11.49 -3.81 -0.81
CA GLU A 266 -10.68 -2.70 -0.30
C GLU A 266 -10.02 -1.91 -1.43
N LEU A 267 -9.33 -2.61 -2.36
CA LEU A 267 -8.69 -1.96 -3.52
C LEU A 267 -9.67 -1.09 -4.30
N ARG A 268 -10.86 -1.62 -4.62
CA ARG A 268 -11.88 -0.88 -5.37
C ARG A 268 -12.43 0.29 -4.60
N ARG A 269 -12.59 0.18 -3.28
CA ARG A 269 -13.07 1.26 -2.42
C ARG A 269 -12.10 2.44 -2.45
N TRP A 270 -10.83 2.18 -2.16
CA TRP A 270 -9.80 3.23 -2.13
C TRP A 270 -9.61 3.88 -3.51
N ILE A 271 -9.56 3.10 -4.58
CA ILE A 271 -9.42 3.64 -5.95
C ILE A 271 -10.62 4.52 -6.34
N LYS A 272 -11.84 4.13 -5.95
CA LYS A 272 -13.05 4.93 -6.22
C LYS A 272 -13.01 6.25 -5.46
N GLU A 273 -12.58 6.23 -4.21
CA GLU A 273 -12.48 7.43 -3.36
C GLU A 273 -11.42 8.40 -3.87
N THR A 274 -10.26 7.91 -4.32
CA THR A 274 -9.22 8.75 -4.95
C THR A 274 -9.76 9.47 -6.17
N LYS A 275 -10.40 8.74 -7.10
CA LYS A 275 -11.01 9.34 -8.30
C LYS A 275 -12.09 10.36 -7.95
N ALA A 276 -12.87 10.13 -6.89
CA ALA A 276 -13.87 11.08 -6.44
C ALA A 276 -13.23 12.35 -5.86
N ASN A 277 -12.15 12.22 -5.08
CA ASN A 277 -11.42 13.34 -4.49
C ASN A 277 -10.70 14.18 -5.55
N GLU A 278 -10.09 13.54 -6.56
CA GLU A 278 -9.51 14.23 -7.72
C GLU A 278 -10.56 15.05 -8.48
N ARG A 279 -11.74 14.48 -8.73
CA ARG A 279 -12.85 15.20 -9.38
C ARG A 279 -13.34 16.40 -8.55
N ARG A 280 -13.42 16.25 -7.23
CA ARG A 280 -13.80 17.34 -6.31
C ARG A 280 -12.78 18.48 -6.33
N ARG A 281 -11.48 18.16 -6.39
CA ARG A 281 -10.39 19.15 -6.50
C ARG A 281 -10.34 19.84 -7.86
N ALA A 282 -10.64 19.12 -8.94
CA ALA A 282 -10.65 19.65 -10.31
C ALA A 282 -11.92 20.46 -10.64
N SER A 283 -12.98 20.35 -9.84
CA SER A 283 -14.19 21.15 -10.00
C SER A 283 -13.95 22.54 -9.39
N PRO A 284 -14.06 23.65 -10.14
CA PRO A 284 -13.96 24.97 -9.56
C PRO A 284 -15.04 25.11 -8.49
N SER A 285 -14.62 25.52 -7.28
CA SER A 285 -15.56 25.99 -6.27
C SER A 285 -16.47 27.05 -6.91
N MET A 286 -17.79 26.83 -6.92
CA MET A 286 -18.76 27.88 -7.26
C MET A 286 -18.78 29.05 -6.24
N ALA A 287 -17.85 29.08 -5.27
CA ALA A 287 -17.81 30.08 -4.21
C ALA A 287 -16.88 31.28 -4.48
N GLU A 288 -16.22 31.38 -5.65
CA GLU A 288 -15.49 32.59 -6.04
C GLU A 288 -15.83 33.00 -7.47
N GLN A 289 -17.09 33.34 -7.72
CA GLN A 289 -17.33 34.46 -8.63
C GLN A 289 -16.84 35.71 -7.91
N PRO A 290 -15.96 36.53 -8.49
CA PRO A 290 -15.70 37.85 -7.94
C PRO A 290 -17.04 38.56 -7.93
N GLY A 291 -17.59 38.73 -6.71
CA GLY A 291 -18.74 39.58 -6.50
C GLY A 291 -18.43 40.90 -7.17
N VAL A 292 -19.31 41.29 -8.09
CA VAL A 292 -19.30 42.59 -8.74
C VAL A 292 -18.96 43.61 -7.67
N ALA A 293 -17.82 44.29 -7.85
CA ALA A 293 -17.36 45.30 -6.92
C ALA A 293 -18.46 46.35 -6.76
N ASN A 294 -19.19 46.30 -5.66
CA ASN A 294 -20.03 47.42 -5.24
C ASN A 294 -19.08 48.54 -4.84
N GLN A 295 -18.80 49.43 -5.78
CA GLN A 295 -18.25 50.74 -5.48
C GLN A 295 -19.27 51.46 -4.58
N TYR A 296 -18.90 51.69 -3.32
CA TYR A 296 -19.61 52.60 -2.45
C TYR A 296 -19.45 54.02 -3.01
N GLY A 297 -20.50 54.53 -3.64
CA GLY A 297 -20.70 55.95 -3.87
C GLY A 297 -21.57 56.52 -2.74
N GLU A 298 -21.15 57.64 -2.15
CA GLU A 298 -21.99 58.42 -1.24
C GLU A 298 -23.34 58.73 -1.91
N ASN A 299 -24.43 58.58 -1.16
CA ASN A 299 -25.84 58.77 -1.56
C ASN A 299 -26.58 57.54 -2.12
N ASN A 300 -26.73 56.54 -1.27
CA ASN A 300 -27.89 55.66 -1.06
C ASN A 300 -29.09 55.76 -2.05
N ARG A 301 -28.91 55.39 -3.32
CA ARG A 301 -30.02 55.12 -4.28
C ARG A 301 -29.70 53.94 -5.18
N GLN A 302 -30.59 52.96 -5.18
CA GLN A 302 -30.51 51.74 -5.97
C GLN A 302 -31.44 51.87 -7.18
N TYR A 303 -30.94 51.66 -8.40
CA TYR A 303 -31.76 51.51 -9.60
C TYR A 303 -31.52 50.11 -10.19
N ASN A 304 -32.60 49.34 -10.39
CA ASN A 304 -32.55 48.08 -11.14
C ASN A 304 -32.62 48.41 -12.63
N LEU A 305 -31.53 48.15 -13.36
CA LEU A 305 -31.51 48.15 -14.82
C LEU A 305 -31.93 46.76 -15.31
N PHE A 306 -33.18 46.63 -15.75
CA PHE A 306 -33.62 45.50 -16.56
C PHE A 306 -33.45 45.86 -18.04
N SER A 307 -32.66 45.05 -18.74
CA SER A 307 -32.50 45.10 -20.19
C SER A 307 -33.77 44.56 -20.87
N GLU A 308 -34.28 45.33 -21.83
CA GLU A 308 -35.16 44.96 -22.95
C GLU A 308 -36.46 44.20 -22.65
N GLY A 309 -37.59 44.92 -22.74
CA GLY A 309 -38.92 44.33 -22.91
C GLY A 309 -40.04 45.32 -22.61
N THR A 310 -40.64 45.89 -23.65
CA THR A 310 -41.75 46.83 -23.57
C THR A 310 -42.98 46.22 -22.89
N GLN A 311 -43.55 46.83 -21.85
CA GLN A 311 -44.99 46.69 -21.56
C GLN A 311 -45.59 47.84 -20.72
N LYS A 312 -46.87 48.08 -21.01
CA LYS A 312 -47.67 49.29 -20.82
C LYS A 312 -47.97 49.65 -19.35
N ASN A 313 -48.06 50.95 -19.11
CA ASN A 313 -48.66 51.58 -17.94
C ASN A 313 -50.17 51.33 -17.88
N THR A 314 -50.69 50.87 -16.74
CA THR A 314 -52.07 51.09 -16.31
C THR A 314 -52.11 51.24 -14.78
N GLU A 315 -52.53 52.44 -14.37
CA GLU A 315 -53.14 52.94 -13.13
C GLU A 315 -53.36 52.00 -11.93
N GLY A 316 -53.14 52.51 -10.70
CA GLY A 316 -53.71 51.93 -9.48
C GLY A 316 -53.13 52.39 -8.14
N HIS A 317 -53.54 53.57 -7.69
CA HIS A 317 -53.63 54.17 -6.33
C HIS A 317 -52.84 53.68 -5.08
N TYR A 318 -52.37 54.70 -4.35
CA TYR A 318 -51.89 54.83 -2.97
C TYR A 318 -52.66 54.04 -1.88
N PHE A 319 -51.92 53.46 -0.92
CA PHE A 319 -51.76 53.97 0.46
C PHE A 319 -50.38 53.55 1.00
#